data_AF-A0A9P1CF78-F1
#
_entry.id   AF-A0A9P1CF78-F1
#
_cell.length_a   1.000
_cell.length_b   1.000
_cell.length_c   1.000
_cell.angle_alpha   90.00
_cell.angle_beta   90.00
_cell.angle_gamma   90.00
#
_symmetry.space_group_name_H-M   'P 1'
#
loop_
_entity.id
_entity.type
_entity.pdbx_description
1 polymer ?
#
loop_
_entity_poly.entity_id
_entity_poly.type
_entity_poly.pdbx_seq_one_letter_code
_entity_poly.pdbx_strand_id
1 'polypeptide(L)'
;MSPISCVFTLSAFSRESLMDVRWFLDGLPKTTGLCAHWHSILKMGSTKQAMFLDRIFHLHDIQRRRAGRACVTRLSQEQWVAEIDSICVQTYIYDNMVISKDPKGNPQFSLETLKKVKLGIMEGDFADDAANHLLAKDPNFKPSDSSMWQDNAPPTDTLDPTSGVPLGAADDKLQNLSKDARQKAWEHDSLSLARDVSAIAKMHEKVVKNEKSQRLQRIAHVRSENIVGGSVVTHHMEQHAKHTAGTEGDLINVTEQFIASRKSSAGALLVWADLTKFGRLGTSDLNYVVSIAHKALSKMPAKSIAFFIAPHLVSEKVSGGQRGEIRRIEDKFDSRSMLNYLISIRMECPPATKRVSLHMLGWAVMLETGAEDNVFRNSQLLLDRSTRQAVPWASESTYIVPASEKDALPHASEGHRSLSEVQESAQLLTGTDLPNTVLASLFGKLTTSSALVINATPYDGCLESTLLTWHQFNEMKVDFLSISRNVTTLEYVEKKIAFSLLQDFWFLFCLTKNSDFAVLTCVANQTLSNKNN
;
A
#
# COMPACT_ATOMS: atom_id res chain seq x y z
N MET A 1 8.15 33.15 14.49
CA MET A 1 6.74 32.89 14.12
C MET A 1 6.74 31.93 12.95
N SER A 2 5.95 30.84 13.00
CA SER A 2 5.81 29.91 11.87
C SER A 2 5.25 30.65 10.65
N PRO A 3 5.78 30.44 9.42
CA PRO A 3 5.26 31.07 8.19
C PRO A 3 3.74 30.89 8.02
N ILE A 4 3.20 29.78 8.52
CA ILE A 4 1.78 29.42 8.47
C ILE A 4 0.89 30.44 9.21
N SER A 5 1.39 31.06 10.29
CA SER A 5 0.60 32.01 11.08
C SER A 5 0.41 33.37 10.41
N CYS A 6 1.33 33.79 9.52
CA CYS A 6 1.20 35.02 8.72
C CYS A 6 0.30 34.81 7.50
N VAL A 7 0.25 33.58 6.97
CA VAL A 7 -0.60 33.25 5.81
C VAL A 7 -2.08 33.52 6.13
N PHE A 8 -2.58 33.09 7.29
CA PHE A 8 -3.99 33.24 7.68
C PHE A 8 -4.54 34.68 7.74
N THR A 9 -3.65 35.69 7.76
CA THR A 9 -4.03 37.12 7.84
C THR A 9 -3.91 37.85 6.50
N LEU A 10 -3.09 37.36 5.57
CA LEU A 10 -2.70 38.11 4.35
C LEU A 10 -3.56 37.77 3.12
N SER A 11 -4.28 36.66 3.17
CA SER A 11 -5.40 36.38 2.27
C SER A 11 -6.61 36.06 3.14
N ALA A 12 -7.73 36.77 2.98
CA ALA A 12 -8.93 36.46 3.74
C ALA A 12 -9.49 35.12 3.26
N PHE A 13 -8.95 34.02 3.79
CA PHE A 13 -9.44 32.70 3.50
C PHE A 13 -10.88 32.61 3.95
N SER A 14 -11.79 32.22 3.06
CA SER A 14 -13.05 31.68 3.55
C SER A 14 -12.75 30.40 4.31
N ARG A 15 -13.57 30.09 5.33
CA ARG A 15 -13.51 28.82 6.04
C ARG A 15 -13.55 27.65 5.06
N GLU A 16 -14.31 27.76 3.96
CA GLU A 16 -14.37 26.71 2.94
C GLU A 16 -13.03 26.52 2.22
N SER A 17 -12.26 27.59 2.00
CA SER A 17 -10.95 27.53 1.30
C SER A 17 -9.89 26.81 2.14
N LEU A 18 -9.89 26.99 3.47
CA LEU A 18 -9.00 26.27 4.38
C LEU A 18 -9.39 24.82 4.59
N MET A 19 -10.67 24.51 4.47
CA MET A 19 -11.20 23.14 4.58
C MET A 19 -11.00 22.34 3.29
N ASP A 20 -10.56 22.98 2.20
CA ASP A 20 -10.17 22.26 0.99
C ASP A 20 -8.87 21.50 1.24
N VAL A 21 -8.97 20.18 1.33
CA VAL A 21 -7.83 19.29 1.62
C VAL A 21 -6.75 19.34 0.53
N ARG A 22 -7.05 19.91 -0.64
CA ARG A 22 -6.22 19.89 -1.84
C ARG A 22 -4.94 20.71 -1.75
N TRP A 23 -4.90 21.79 -0.96
CA TRP A 23 -3.70 22.65 -0.85
C TRP A 23 -2.73 22.20 0.26
N PHE A 24 -3.13 21.22 1.08
CA PHE A 24 -2.24 20.59 2.05
C PHE A 24 -1.28 19.61 1.35
N LEU A 25 -0.17 19.31 2.01
CA LEU A 25 0.78 18.30 1.54
C LEU A 25 0.06 16.98 1.29
N ASP A 26 0.34 16.38 0.13
CA ASP A 26 -0.31 15.16 -0.37
C ASP A 26 -1.82 15.30 -0.64
N GLY A 27 -2.35 16.53 -0.67
CA GLY A 27 -3.71 16.83 -1.08
C GLY A 27 -3.98 16.37 -2.52
N LEU A 28 -5.10 15.68 -2.72
CA LEU A 28 -5.49 15.11 -4.02
C LEU A 28 -6.59 15.93 -4.69
N PRO A 29 -6.60 16.03 -6.04
CA PRO A 29 -7.74 16.58 -6.77
C PRO A 29 -8.99 15.74 -6.54
N LYS A 30 -10.16 16.39 -6.44
CA LYS A 30 -11.46 15.72 -6.23
C LYS A 30 -11.92 14.85 -7.40
N THR A 31 -11.30 14.97 -8.57
CA THR A 31 -11.73 14.30 -9.80
C THR A 31 -11.16 12.88 -9.89
N THR A 32 -12.02 11.90 -9.60
CA THR A 32 -11.73 10.45 -9.59
C THR A 32 -11.57 9.79 -10.96
N GLY A 33 -11.40 10.56 -12.05
CA GLY A 33 -11.33 10.05 -13.43
C GLY A 33 -10.16 10.57 -14.25
N LEU A 34 -9.21 11.29 -13.65
CA LEU A 34 -8.04 11.78 -14.37
C LEU A 34 -7.03 10.65 -14.60
N CYS A 35 -6.34 10.66 -15.75
CA CYS A 35 -5.26 9.71 -16.00
C CYS A 35 -4.15 9.85 -14.95
N ALA A 36 -3.40 8.78 -14.69
CA ALA A 36 -2.36 8.75 -13.65
C ALA A 36 -1.33 9.88 -13.76
N HIS A 37 -1.12 10.41 -14.97
CA HIS A 37 -0.23 11.53 -15.22
C HIS A 37 -0.73 12.85 -14.59
N TRP A 38 -2.00 13.18 -14.80
CA TRP A 38 -2.63 14.37 -14.20
C TRP A 38 -2.69 14.30 -12.68
N HIS A 39 -2.82 13.10 -12.13
CA HIS A 39 -2.75 12.89 -10.69
C HIS A 39 -1.40 13.34 -10.13
N SER A 40 -0.28 12.98 -10.77
CA SER A 40 1.06 13.41 -10.36
C SER A 40 1.26 14.92 -10.51
N ILE A 41 0.77 15.51 -11.61
CA ILE A 41 0.85 16.95 -11.87
C ILE A 41 0.09 17.74 -10.80
N LEU A 42 -1.11 17.31 -10.43
CA LEU A 42 -1.98 18.06 -9.52
C LEU A 42 -1.77 17.73 -8.04
N LYS A 43 -1.00 16.69 -7.72
CA LYS A 43 -0.65 16.34 -6.33
C LYS A 43 0.18 17.46 -5.70
N MET A 44 -0.29 18.00 -4.57
CA MET A 44 0.38 19.09 -3.86
C MET A 44 1.57 18.56 -3.04
N GLY A 45 2.79 18.90 -3.46
CA GLY A 45 4.03 18.59 -2.75
C GLY A 45 4.58 19.80 -1.99
N SER A 46 5.67 19.62 -1.25
CA SER A 46 6.30 20.70 -0.47
C SER A 46 6.79 21.86 -1.36
N THR A 47 7.42 21.56 -2.50
CA THR A 47 7.86 22.59 -3.47
C THR A 47 6.69 23.38 -4.03
N LYS A 48 5.61 22.69 -4.44
CA LYS A 48 4.39 23.30 -4.98
C LYS A 48 3.70 24.19 -3.95
N GLN A 49 3.63 23.73 -2.70
CA GLN A 49 3.05 24.50 -1.60
C GLN A 49 3.88 25.75 -1.29
N ALA A 50 5.21 25.65 -1.31
CA ALA A 50 6.09 26.81 -1.13
C ALA A 50 5.92 27.84 -2.27
N MET A 51 5.92 27.39 -3.53
CA MET A 51 5.67 28.26 -4.69
C MET A 51 4.31 28.93 -4.63
N PHE A 52 3.28 28.21 -4.19
CA PHE A 52 1.94 28.74 -4.02
C PHE A 52 1.91 29.85 -2.96
N LEU A 53 2.56 29.66 -1.81
CA LEU A 53 2.64 30.68 -0.78
C LEU A 53 3.42 31.91 -1.24
N ASP A 54 4.55 31.73 -1.91
CA ASP A 54 5.34 32.82 -2.51
C ASP A 54 4.48 33.65 -3.48
N ARG A 55 3.66 32.99 -4.31
CA ARG A 55 2.70 33.61 -5.23
C ARG A 55 1.63 34.42 -4.50
N ILE A 56 1.01 33.86 -3.45
CA ILE A 56 0.00 34.58 -2.67
C ILE A 56 0.59 35.82 -1.99
N PHE A 57 1.80 35.74 -1.45
CA PHE A 57 2.47 36.90 -0.86
C PHE A 57 2.81 37.96 -1.91
N HIS A 58 3.24 37.55 -3.10
CA HIS A 58 3.48 38.47 -4.21
C HIS A 58 2.20 39.23 -4.61
N LEU A 59 1.07 38.52 -4.77
CA LEU A 59 -0.23 39.13 -5.06
C LEU A 59 -0.68 40.08 -3.95
N HIS A 60 -0.44 39.72 -2.70
CA HIS A 60 -0.69 40.59 -1.55
C HIS A 60 0.13 41.88 -1.61
N ASP A 61 1.43 41.79 -1.91
CA ASP A 61 2.29 42.96 -2.01
C ASP A 61 1.88 43.90 -3.16
N ILE A 62 1.47 43.36 -4.31
CA ILE A 62 0.90 44.15 -5.41
C ILE A 62 -0.34 44.91 -4.93
N GLN A 63 -1.28 44.21 -4.30
CA GLN A 63 -2.53 44.80 -3.83
C GLN A 63 -2.27 45.89 -2.78
N ARG A 64 -1.33 45.65 -1.87
CA ARG A 64 -0.90 46.61 -0.86
C ARG A 64 -0.27 47.87 -1.45
N ARG A 65 0.48 47.73 -2.55
CA ARG A 65 1.05 48.88 -3.28
C ARG A 65 -0.03 49.69 -4.01
N ARG A 66 -1.02 49.02 -4.61
CA ARG A 66 -2.10 49.66 -5.40
C ARG A 66 -3.16 50.33 -4.52
N ALA A 67 -3.67 49.61 -3.52
CA ALA A 67 -4.82 50.02 -2.72
C ALA A 67 -4.44 50.48 -1.29
N GLY A 68 -3.14 50.53 -0.98
CA GLY A 68 -2.63 50.97 0.32
C GLY A 68 -2.57 49.85 1.36
N ARG A 69 -2.03 50.19 2.55
CA ARG A 69 -1.69 49.22 3.62
C ARG A 69 -2.87 48.48 4.25
N ALA A 70 -4.10 48.98 4.06
CA ALA A 70 -5.32 48.40 4.62
C ALA A 70 -5.98 47.38 3.67
N CYS A 71 -5.50 47.23 2.43
CA CYS A 71 -6.08 46.29 1.49
C CYS A 71 -5.45 44.91 1.63
N VAL A 72 -6.28 43.89 1.87
CA VAL A 72 -5.91 42.48 1.91
C VAL A 72 -6.33 41.83 0.60
N THR A 73 -5.46 41.03 0.00
CA THR A 73 -5.82 40.26 -1.20
C THR A 73 -6.88 39.24 -0.84
N ARG A 74 -8.03 39.31 -1.51
CA ARG A 74 -9.11 38.33 -1.36
C ARG A 74 -9.27 37.61 -2.69
N LEU A 75 -9.03 36.31 -2.68
CA LEU A 75 -9.38 35.44 -3.80
C LEU A 75 -10.74 34.82 -3.51
N SER A 76 -11.61 34.76 -4.52
CA SER A 76 -12.79 33.91 -4.44
C SER A 76 -12.37 32.44 -4.34
N GLN A 77 -13.27 31.55 -3.92
CA GLN A 77 -12.97 30.11 -3.87
C GLN A 77 -12.60 29.56 -5.26
N GLU A 78 -13.23 30.06 -6.33
CA GLU A 78 -12.91 29.68 -7.70
C GLU A 78 -11.51 30.14 -8.10
N GLN A 79 -11.15 31.39 -7.78
CA GLN A 79 -9.82 31.94 -8.03
C GLN A 79 -8.75 31.20 -7.21
N TRP A 80 -9.06 30.81 -5.98
CA TRP A 80 -8.18 30.03 -5.13
C TRP A 80 -7.85 28.67 -5.73
N VAL A 81 -8.87 27.95 -6.20
CA VAL A 81 -8.70 26.66 -6.87
C VAL A 81 -7.93 26.83 -8.18
N ALA A 82 -8.23 27.88 -8.95
CA ALA A 82 -7.52 28.18 -10.19
C ALA A 82 -6.03 28.48 -9.96
N GLU A 83 -5.68 29.23 -8.91
CA GLU A 83 -4.28 29.51 -8.55
C GLU A 83 -3.55 28.23 -8.07
N ILE A 84 -4.22 27.35 -7.31
CA ILE A 84 -3.67 26.04 -6.94
C ILE A 84 -3.37 25.21 -8.19
N ASP A 85 -4.31 25.14 -9.13
CA ASP A 85 -4.16 24.39 -10.38
C ASP A 85 -3.02 24.94 -11.22
N SER A 86 -2.98 26.26 -11.39
CA SER A 86 -1.92 26.97 -12.10
C SER A 86 -0.54 26.67 -11.49
N ILE A 87 -0.39 26.83 -10.17
CA ILE A 87 0.89 26.59 -9.49
C ILE A 87 1.31 25.13 -9.55
N CYS A 88 0.38 24.18 -9.40
CA CYS A 88 0.70 22.75 -9.50
C CYS A 88 1.28 22.41 -10.88
N VAL A 89 0.68 22.92 -11.95
CA VAL A 89 1.15 22.70 -13.33
C VAL A 89 2.48 23.42 -13.58
N GLN A 90 2.57 24.71 -13.24
CA GLN A 90 3.76 25.52 -13.46
C GLN A 90 4.97 25.00 -12.68
N THR A 91 4.78 24.60 -11.42
CA THR A 91 5.85 24.02 -10.61
C THR A 91 6.25 22.64 -11.11
N TYR A 92 5.31 21.82 -11.61
CA TYR A 92 5.66 20.56 -12.25
C TYR A 92 6.56 20.77 -13.48
N ILE A 93 6.28 21.78 -14.31
CA ILE A 93 7.14 22.14 -15.44
C ILE A 93 8.52 22.58 -14.94
N TYR A 94 8.55 23.46 -13.94
CA TYR A 94 9.79 23.94 -13.33
C TYR A 94 10.66 22.79 -12.79
N ASP A 95 10.07 21.86 -12.04
CA ASP A 95 10.78 20.70 -11.50
C ASP A 95 11.37 19.82 -12.62
N ASN A 96 10.63 19.64 -13.73
CA ASN A 96 11.13 18.94 -14.92
C ASN A 96 12.30 19.69 -15.59
N MET A 97 12.25 21.02 -15.65
CA MET A 97 13.37 21.83 -16.15
C MET A 97 14.62 21.67 -15.26
N VAL A 98 14.45 21.62 -13.94
CA VAL A 98 15.56 21.44 -12.99
C VAL A 98 16.26 20.09 -13.18
N ILE A 99 15.50 19.01 -13.40
CA ILE A 99 16.07 17.66 -13.55
C ILE A 99 16.53 17.35 -14.98
N SER A 100 16.14 18.15 -15.97
CA SER A 100 16.47 17.89 -17.37
C SER A 100 17.97 18.00 -17.62
N LYS A 101 18.53 16.98 -18.27
CA LYS A 101 19.94 16.89 -18.62
C LYS A 101 20.09 16.68 -20.13
N ASP A 102 21.14 17.28 -20.70
CA ASP A 102 21.55 17.01 -22.07
C ASP A 102 22.07 15.56 -22.22
N PRO A 103 22.30 15.06 -23.45
CA PRO A 103 22.87 13.72 -23.66
C PRO A 103 24.26 13.51 -23.04
N LYS A 104 24.94 14.58 -22.62
CA LYS A 104 26.24 14.56 -21.94
C LYS A 104 26.10 14.59 -20.41
N GLY A 105 24.87 14.61 -19.88
CA GLY A 105 24.58 14.64 -18.46
C GLY A 105 24.64 16.02 -17.80
N ASN A 106 24.85 17.10 -18.56
CA ASN A 106 24.86 18.46 -18.04
C ASN A 106 23.43 19.00 -17.90
N PRO A 107 23.13 19.87 -16.91
CA PRO A 107 21.84 20.53 -16.83
C PRO A 107 21.48 21.24 -18.13
N GLN A 108 20.29 20.95 -18.67
CA GLN A 108 19.85 21.53 -19.94
C GLN A 108 19.55 23.03 -19.82
N PHE A 109 19.13 23.48 -18.63
CA PHE A 109 18.76 24.86 -18.36
C PHE A 109 19.75 25.52 -17.40
N SER A 110 20.12 26.77 -17.71
CA SER A 110 20.99 27.55 -16.84
C SER A 110 20.28 27.94 -15.53
N LEU A 111 21.04 28.14 -14.46
CA LEU A 111 20.49 28.60 -13.18
C LEU A 111 19.79 29.97 -13.31
N GLU A 112 20.26 30.84 -14.21
CA GLU A 112 19.64 32.13 -14.48
C GLU A 112 18.27 31.96 -15.14
N THR A 113 18.16 31.05 -16.12
CA THR A 113 16.88 30.69 -16.76
C THR A 113 15.89 30.16 -15.73
N LEU A 114 16.32 29.26 -14.84
CA LEU A 114 15.47 28.71 -13.79
C LEU A 114 14.99 29.81 -12.82
N LYS A 115 15.86 30.76 -12.44
CA LYS A 115 15.45 31.92 -11.61
C LYS A 115 14.41 32.79 -12.32
N LYS A 116 14.55 33.04 -13.62
CA LYS A 116 13.58 33.81 -14.41
C LYS A 116 12.23 33.10 -14.48
N VAL A 117 12.22 31.79 -14.73
CA VAL A 117 10.97 30.98 -14.74
C VAL A 117 10.31 31.00 -13.36
N LYS A 118 11.06 30.78 -12.28
CA LYS A 118 10.52 30.86 -10.92
C LYS A 118 9.91 32.24 -10.63
N LEU A 119 10.55 33.33 -11.05
CA LEU A 119 10.02 34.67 -10.91
C LEU A 119 8.72 34.86 -11.71
N GLY A 120 8.67 34.40 -12.95
CA GLY A 120 7.46 34.48 -13.79
C GLY A 120 6.27 33.69 -13.23
N ILE A 121 6.53 32.53 -12.60
CA ILE A 121 5.51 31.77 -11.85
C ILE A 121 4.94 32.61 -10.69
N MET A 122 5.80 33.31 -9.94
CA MET A 122 5.37 34.15 -8.82
C MET A 122 4.65 35.42 -9.27
N GLU A 123 5.04 36.01 -10.40
CA GLU A 123 4.43 37.22 -10.96
C GLU A 123 3.11 36.91 -11.67
N GLY A 124 2.86 35.65 -12.04
CA GLY A 124 1.65 35.21 -12.73
C GLY A 124 1.58 35.68 -14.17
N ASP A 125 2.68 36.25 -14.66
CA ASP A 125 2.89 36.69 -16.04
C ASP A 125 3.22 35.49 -16.95
N PHE A 126 3.14 34.27 -16.42
CA PHE A 126 3.32 33.04 -17.19
C PHE A 126 2.10 32.69 -18.04
N ALA A 127 0.94 33.30 -17.81
CA ALA A 127 -0.25 33.07 -18.62
C ALA A 127 -0.08 33.65 -20.03
N ASP A 128 0.52 34.85 -20.14
CA ASP A 128 0.84 35.47 -21.42
C ASP A 128 2.01 34.77 -22.11
N ASP A 129 3.03 34.30 -21.38
CA ASP A 129 4.10 33.48 -21.95
C ASP A 129 3.64 32.07 -22.38
N ALA A 130 2.73 31.45 -21.64
CA ALA A 130 2.08 30.20 -22.02
C ALA A 130 1.09 30.40 -23.19
N ALA A 131 0.38 31.53 -23.23
CA ALA A 131 -0.44 31.95 -24.36
C ALA A 131 0.41 32.27 -25.58
N ASN A 132 1.59 32.85 -25.42
CA ASN A 132 2.58 33.07 -26.48
C ASN A 132 3.16 31.74 -26.99
N HIS A 133 3.35 30.75 -26.10
CA HIS A 133 3.72 29.39 -26.49
C HIS A 133 2.58 28.63 -27.18
N LEU A 134 1.32 28.91 -26.84
CA LEU A 134 0.13 28.39 -27.53
C LEU A 134 -0.14 29.12 -28.86
N LEU A 135 0.10 30.43 -28.96
CA LEU A 135 0.06 31.25 -30.18
C LEU A 135 1.14 30.82 -31.18
N ALA A 136 2.31 30.43 -30.69
CA ALA A 136 3.36 29.81 -31.50
C ALA A 136 2.93 28.44 -32.09
N LYS A 137 1.88 27.81 -31.53
CA LYS A 137 1.28 26.57 -32.03
C LYS A 137 -0.04 26.76 -32.81
N ASP A 138 -0.82 27.80 -32.52
CA ASP A 138 -2.05 28.19 -33.22
C ASP A 138 -2.12 29.72 -33.42
N PRO A 139 -1.83 30.22 -34.64
CA PRO A 139 -1.74 31.65 -34.94
C PRO A 139 -3.03 32.48 -34.83
N ASN A 140 -4.19 31.88 -34.53
CA ASN A 140 -5.49 32.57 -34.64
C ASN A 140 -6.01 33.23 -33.35
N PHE A 141 -5.31 33.14 -32.22
CA PHE A 141 -5.70 33.79 -30.96
C PHE A 141 -5.33 35.30 -30.95
N LYS A 142 -6.16 36.20 -30.40
CA LYS A 142 -5.92 37.67 -30.45
C LYS A 142 -5.93 38.37 -29.08
N PRO A 143 -4.82 38.96 -28.63
CA PRO A 143 -4.71 39.74 -27.38
C PRO A 143 -5.40 41.13 -27.37
N SER A 144 -6.03 41.55 -28.47
CA SER A 144 -6.60 42.91 -28.63
C SER A 144 -7.79 43.22 -27.73
N ASP A 145 -8.39 42.23 -27.08
CA ASP A 145 -9.67 42.38 -26.40
C ASP A 145 -9.57 42.97 -24.97
N SER A 146 -8.36 43.21 -24.46
CA SER A 146 -8.12 43.70 -23.09
C SER A 146 -7.61 45.14 -22.96
N SER A 147 -7.40 45.88 -24.06
CA SER A 147 -6.64 47.15 -24.06
C SER A 147 -7.46 48.45 -23.93
N MET A 148 -8.80 48.41 -23.88
CA MET A 148 -9.61 49.64 -24.03
C MET A 148 -9.67 50.63 -22.85
N TRP A 149 -8.90 50.44 -21.77
CA TRP A 149 -9.07 51.22 -20.51
C TRP A 149 -7.95 52.23 -20.21
N GLN A 150 -6.85 52.24 -20.96
CA GLN A 150 -5.72 53.16 -20.70
C GLN A 150 -5.72 54.42 -21.57
N ASP A 151 -6.52 54.45 -22.65
CA ASP A 151 -6.44 55.52 -23.66
C ASP A 151 -7.27 56.78 -23.35
N ASN A 152 -7.86 56.92 -22.15
CA ASN A 152 -8.76 58.05 -21.82
C ASN A 152 -8.39 58.87 -20.56
N ALA A 153 -7.19 58.74 -20.01
CA ALA A 153 -6.75 59.63 -18.93
C ALA A 153 -6.06 60.89 -19.50
N PRO A 154 -6.56 62.11 -19.26
CA PRO A 154 -5.95 63.32 -19.81
C PRO A 154 -4.58 63.61 -19.16
N PRO A 155 -3.57 64.09 -19.94
CA PRO A 155 -2.24 64.39 -19.42
C PRO A 155 -2.27 65.58 -18.46
N THR A 156 -1.56 65.47 -17.34
CA THR A 156 -1.57 66.41 -16.22
C THR A 156 -0.79 67.71 -16.47
N ASP A 157 -0.24 67.90 -17.67
CA ASP A 157 0.75 68.95 -17.98
C ASP A 157 0.16 70.28 -18.53
N THR A 158 -1.14 70.52 -18.41
CA THR A 158 -1.78 71.77 -18.92
C THR A 158 -2.14 72.82 -17.87
N LEU A 159 -1.66 72.69 -16.63
CA LEU A 159 -1.93 73.69 -15.58
C LEU A 159 -0.81 74.71 -15.45
N ASP A 160 -1.18 75.97 -15.71
CA ASP A 160 -0.34 77.18 -15.75
C ASP A 160 0.40 77.44 -14.42
N PRO A 161 1.75 77.45 -14.40
CA PRO A 161 2.56 77.61 -13.19
C PRO A 161 2.58 79.04 -12.62
N THR A 162 1.84 80.00 -13.19
CA THR A 162 1.85 81.40 -12.70
C THR A 162 0.70 81.77 -11.76
N SER A 163 -0.23 80.85 -11.48
CA SER A 163 -1.30 81.10 -10.49
C SER A 163 -0.81 80.84 -9.06
N GLY A 164 -0.25 81.87 -8.44
CA GLY A 164 0.27 81.87 -7.06
C GLY A 164 -0.79 81.65 -5.98
N VAL A 165 -1.28 80.42 -5.85
CA VAL A 165 -1.96 79.91 -4.65
C VAL A 165 -0.97 79.01 -3.90
N PRO A 166 -0.79 79.16 -2.57
CA PRO A 166 0.13 78.32 -1.80
C PRO A 166 -0.47 76.92 -1.59
N LEU A 167 -0.56 76.14 -2.67
CA LEU A 167 -1.01 74.75 -2.69
C LEU A 167 -0.11 73.86 -1.81
N GLY A 168 1.20 74.14 -1.75
CA GLY A 168 2.13 73.37 -0.93
C GLY A 168 1.77 73.33 0.57
N ALA A 169 1.29 74.44 1.14
CA ALA A 169 0.90 74.47 2.55
C ALA A 169 -0.44 73.74 2.81
N ALA A 170 -1.34 73.73 1.83
CA ALA A 170 -2.57 72.95 1.88
C ALA A 170 -2.28 71.45 1.69
N ASP A 171 -1.36 71.10 0.79
CA ASP A 171 -0.91 69.73 0.53
C ASP A 171 -0.16 69.15 1.73
N ASP A 172 0.71 69.92 2.39
CA ASP A 172 1.39 69.48 3.62
C ASP A 172 0.39 69.25 4.76
N LYS A 173 -0.64 70.10 4.87
CA LYS A 173 -1.70 69.93 5.87
C LYS A 173 -2.61 68.75 5.54
N LEU A 174 -2.92 68.52 4.27
CA LEU A 174 -3.66 67.34 3.79
C LEU A 174 -2.84 66.05 3.98
N GLN A 175 -1.52 66.08 3.77
CA GLN A 175 -0.63 64.95 4.02
C GLN A 175 -0.57 64.62 5.52
N ASN A 176 -0.48 65.63 6.39
CA ASN A 176 -0.46 65.41 7.85
C ASN A 176 -1.80 64.88 8.37
N LEU A 177 -2.94 65.43 7.90
CA LEU A 177 -4.27 64.87 8.22
C LEU A 177 -4.45 63.46 7.65
N SER A 178 -3.90 63.17 6.47
CA SER A 178 -3.87 61.82 5.89
C SER A 178 -3.00 60.88 6.73
N LYS A 179 -1.89 61.34 7.30
CA LYS A 179 -1.02 60.54 8.17
C LYS A 179 -1.71 60.15 9.48
N ASP A 180 -2.37 61.10 10.14
CA ASP A 180 -3.15 60.82 11.36
C ASP A 180 -4.35 59.91 11.09
N ALA A 181 -5.04 60.12 9.97
CA ALA A 181 -6.13 59.23 9.53
C ALA A 181 -5.61 57.81 9.26
N ARG A 182 -4.44 57.67 8.61
CA ARG A 182 -3.79 56.37 8.37
C ARG A 182 -3.34 55.70 9.66
N GLN A 183 -2.82 56.45 10.62
CA GLN A 183 -2.42 55.90 11.92
C GLN A 183 -3.65 55.38 12.68
N LYS A 184 -4.72 56.18 12.76
CA LYS A 184 -5.96 55.76 13.41
C LYS A 184 -6.63 54.58 12.71
N ALA A 185 -6.60 54.53 11.38
CA ALA A 185 -7.08 53.38 10.62
C ALA A 185 -6.24 52.11 10.91
N TRP A 186 -4.91 52.23 10.96
CA TRP A 186 -4.03 51.13 11.32
C TRP A 186 -4.24 50.62 12.75
N GLU A 187 -4.43 51.52 13.72
CA GLU A 187 -4.75 51.17 15.11
C GLU A 187 -6.10 50.45 15.19
N HIS A 188 -7.13 50.95 14.50
CA HIS A 188 -8.44 50.31 14.40
C HIS A 188 -8.35 48.90 13.80
N ASP A 189 -7.64 48.75 12.68
CA ASP A 189 -7.50 47.46 11.99
C ASP A 189 -6.70 46.46 12.81
N SER A 190 -5.65 46.93 13.51
CA SER A 190 -4.86 46.10 14.44
C SER A 190 -5.71 45.61 15.61
N LEU A 191 -6.59 46.47 16.15
CA LEU A 191 -7.52 46.09 17.21
C LEU A 191 -8.63 45.15 16.71
N SER A 192 -9.15 45.37 15.49
CA SER A 192 -10.10 44.45 14.85
C SER A 192 -9.46 43.09 14.63
N LEU A 193 -8.21 43.04 14.16
CA LEU A 193 -7.46 41.80 14.00
C LEU A 193 -7.26 41.09 15.34
N ALA A 194 -6.82 41.80 16.38
CA ALA A 194 -6.66 41.23 17.72
C ALA A 194 -7.98 40.63 18.24
N ARG A 195 -9.11 41.32 17.99
CA ARG A 195 -10.46 40.84 18.33
C ARG A 195 -10.81 39.58 17.55
N ASP A 196 -10.59 39.56 16.25
CA ASP A 196 -10.95 38.44 15.38
C ASP A 196 -10.08 37.20 15.68
N VAL A 197 -8.78 37.38 15.95
CA VAL A 197 -7.89 36.31 16.43
C VAL A 197 -8.34 35.79 17.79
N SER A 198 -8.73 36.67 18.72
CA SER A 198 -9.29 36.25 20.02
C SER A 198 -10.59 35.47 19.86
N ALA A 199 -11.47 35.87 18.93
CA ALA A 199 -12.71 35.16 18.63
C ALA A 199 -12.43 33.77 18.03
N ILE A 200 -11.49 33.65 17.10
CA ILE A 200 -11.03 32.37 16.54
C ILE A 200 -10.43 31.48 17.63
N ALA A 201 -9.58 32.02 18.50
CA ALA A 201 -9.00 31.28 19.62
C ALA A 201 -10.09 30.74 20.57
N LYS A 202 -11.09 31.56 20.91
CA LYS A 202 -12.26 31.13 21.71
C LYS A 202 -13.12 30.09 21.00
N MET A 203 -13.30 30.19 19.68
CA MET A 203 -14.01 29.18 18.90
C MET A 203 -13.22 27.87 18.84
N HIS A 204 -11.90 27.93 18.62
CA HIS A 204 -11.02 26.78 18.65
C HIS A 204 -11.04 26.12 20.03
N GLU A 205 -10.97 26.88 21.11
CA GLU A 205 -11.09 26.37 22.47
C GLU A 205 -12.43 25.64 22.69
N LYS A 206 -13.55 26.21 22.21
CA LYS A 206 -14.88 25.57 22.26
C LYS A 206 -14.97 24.32 21.38
N VAL A 207 -14.34 24.31 20.22
CA VAL A 207 -14.31 23.16 19.30
C VAL A 207 -13.43 22.05 19.87
N VAL A 208 -12.26 22.37 20.43
CA VAL A 208 -11.37 21.40 21.09
C VAL A 208 -12.02 20.81 22.36
N LYS A 209 -12.84 21.61 23.07
CA LYS A 209 -13.66 21.14 24.19
C LYS A 209 -14.94 20.41 23.77
N ASN A 210 -15.28 20.38 22.48
CA ASN A 210 -16.45 19.66 21.99
C ASN A 210 -16.12 18.16 21.93
N GLU A 211 -16.89 17.35 22.66
CA GLU A 211 -16.80 15.89 22.67
C GLU A 211 -16.80 15.30 21.26
N LYS A 212 -17.59 15.87 20.33
CA LYS A 212 -17.61 15.43 18.92
C LYS A 212 -16.26 15.65 18.23
N SER A 213 -15.58 16.77 18.49
CA SER A 213 -14.26 17.05 17.93
C SER A 213 -13.20 16.13 18.52
N GLN A 214 -13.23 15.91 19.84
CA GLN A 214 -12.33 14.96 20.50
C GLN A 214 -12.54 13.53 19.98
N ARG A 215 -13.80 13.11 19.78
CA ARG A 215 -14.12 11.81 19.15
C ARG A 215 -13.58 11.73 17.73
N LEU A 216 -13.79 12.76 16.91
CA LEU A 216 -13.27 12.78 15.53
C LEU A 216 -11.73 12.79 15.50
N GLN A 217 -11.08 13.49 16.42
CA GLN A 217 -9.63 13.49 16.58
C GLN A 217 -9.13 12.09 16.96
N ARG A 218 -9.78 11.40 17.91
CA ARG A 218 -9.47 10.00 18.25
C ARG A 218 -9.65 9.07 17.04
N ILE A 219 -10.75 9.21 16.29
CA ILE A 219 -10.99 8.42 15.08
C ILE A 219 -9.92 8.70 14.01
N ALA A 220 -9.58 9.97 13.78
CA ALA A 220 -8.56 10.37 12.81
C ALA A 220 -7.17 9.85 13.21
N HIS A 221 -6.83 9.93 14.50
CA HIS A 221 -5.61 9.38 15.05
C HIS A 221 -5.53 7.86 14.86
N VAL A 222 -6.56 7.11 15.28
CA VAL A 222 -6.64 5.65 15.06
C VAL A 222 -6.55 5.30 13.58
N ARG A 223 -7.19 6.07 12.69
CA ARG A 223 -7.06 5.89 11.23
C ARG A 223 -5.63 6.10 10.75
N SER A 224 -4.95 7.15 11.23
CA SER A 224 -3.55 7.41 10.87
C SER A 224 -2.62 6.30 11.34
N GLU A 225 -2.84 5.77 12.55
CA GLU A 225 -2.05 4.65 13.09
C GLU A 225 -2.33 3.35 12.31
N ASN A 226 -3.59 3.07 11.96
CA ASN A 226 -3.94 1.93 11.12
C ASN A 226 -3.30 2.02 9.72
N ILE A 227 -3.16 3.22 9.15
CA ILE A 227 -2.48 3.42 7.87
C ILE A 227 -0.98 3.09 8.00
N VAL A 228 -0.34 3.54 9.09
CA VAL A 228 1.07 3.25 9.36
C VAL A 228 1.28 1.74 9.64
N GLY A 229 0.44 1.12 10.46
CA GLY A 229 0.50 -0.32 10.72
C GLY A 229 0.26 -1.14 9.44
N GLY A 230 -0.71 -0.73 8.63
CA GLY A 230 -0.98 -1.32 7.32
C GLY A 230 0.22 -1.24 6.39
N SER A 231 0.90 -0.09 6.31
CA SER A 231 2.07 0.06 5.43
C SER A 231 3.26 -0.78 5.86
N VAL A 232 3.50 -0.93 7.17
CA VAL A 232 4.54 -1.82 7.72
C VAL A 232 4.26 -3.27 7.34
N VAL A 233 3.00 -3.72 7.48
CA VAL A 233 2.61 -5.08 7.12
C VAL A 233 2.71 -5.32 5.62
N THR A 234 2.21 -4.39 4.79
CA THR A 234 2.37 -4.48 3.33
C THR A 234 3.84 -4.57 2.93
N HIS A 235 4.70 -3.73 3.51
CA HIS A 235 6.13 -3.76 3.23
C HIS A 235 6.78 -5.09 3.63
N HIS A 236 6.44 -5.63 4.82
CA HIS A 236 6.92 -6.92 5.27
C HIS A 236 6.48 -8.05 4.34
N MET A 237 5.21 -8.04 3.90
CA MET A 237 4.67 -9.04 2.99
C MET A 237 5.33 -8.97 1.61
N GLU A 238 5.53 -7.78 1.05
CA GLU A 238 6.25 -7.59 -0.22
C GLU A 238 7.68 -8.18 -0.17
N GLN A 239 8.34 -8.08 0.99
CA GLN A 239 9.70 -8.57 1.19
C GLN A 239 9.75 -10.08 1.45
N HIS A 240 8.85 -10.62 2.27
CA HIS A 240 9.01 -11.96 2.85
C HIS A 240 7.85 -12.92 2.57
N ALA A 241 6.65 -12.41 2.28
CA ALA A 241 5.41 -13.19 2.20
C ALA A 241 4.57 -12.72 1.01
N LYS A 242 5.05 -12.97 -0.22
CA LYS A 242 4.43 -12.45 -1.43
C LYS A 242 3.27 -13.34 -1.86
N HIS A 243 2.12 -12.74 -2.17
CA HIS A 243 0.97 -13.42 -2.76
C HIS A 243 0.80 -12.94 -4.21
N THR A 244 0.55 -13.86 -5.15
CA THR A 244 0.23 -13.46 -6.54
C THR A 244 -0.81 -14.37 -7.18
N ALA A 245 -1.83 -13.77 -7.79
CA ALA A 245 -2.83 -14.47 -8.59
C ALA A 245 -2.74 -14.08 -10.06
N GLY A 246 -3.09 -15.00 -10.96
CA GLY A 246 -3.02 -14.74 -12.39
C GLY A 246 -3.21 -15.99 -13.25
N THR A 247 -2.90 -15.86 -14.54
CA THR A 247 -2.90 -17.00 -15.46
C THR A 247 -1.71 -17.92 -15.17
N GLU A 248 -1.76 -19.17 -15.64
CA GLU A 248 -0.65 -20.13 -15.46
C GLU A 248 0.69 -19.56 -15.96
N GLY A 249 0.70 -18.89 -17.11
CA GLY A 249 1.90 -18.26 -17.66
C GLY A 249 2.45 -17.15 -16.75
N ASP A 250 1.57 -16.28 -16.23
CA ASP A 250 1.97 -15.21 -15.31
C ASP A 250 2.57 -15.77 -14.01
N LEU A 251 1.94 -16.81 -13.44
CA LEU A 251 2.39 -17.42 -12.19
C LEU A 251 3.73 -18.14 -12.37
N ILE A 252 3.97 -18.78 -13.51
CA ILE A 252 5.29 -19.34 -13.86
C ILE A 252 6.34 -18.23 -13.93
N ASN A 253 6.05 -17.12 -14.63
CA ASN A 253 6.97 -16.00 -14.76
C ASN A 253 7.29 -15.35 -13.41
N VAL A 254 6.26 -15.15 -12.57
CA VAL A 254 6.42 -14.60 -11.21
C VAL A 254 7.25 -15.53 -10.33
N THR A 255 7.05 -16.85 -10.43
CA THR A 255 7.86 -17.86 -9.75
C THR A 255 9.33 -17.73 -10.15
N GLU A 256 9.63 -17.63 -11.45
CA GLU A 256 11.00 -17.46 -11.94
C GLU A 256 11.64 -16.16 -11.45
N GLN A 257 10.91 -15.04 -11.51
CA GLN A 257 11.38 -13.74 -11.04
C GLN A 257 11.65 -13.75 -9.54
N PHE A 258 10.75 -14.37 -8.76
CA PHE A 258 10.90 -14.50 -7.31
C PHE A 258 12.17 -15.28 -6.96
N ILE A 259 12.38 -16.45 -7.58
CA ILE A 259 13.60 -17.24 -7.39
C ILE A 259 14.83 -16.44 -7.84
N ALA A 260 14.81 -15.84 -9.02
CA ALA A 260 15.96 -15.09 -9.55
C ALA A 260 16.38 -13.94 -8.63
N SER A 261 15.42 -13.19 -8.07
CA SER A 261 15.66 -12.08 -7.15
C SER A 261 16.29 -12.49 -5.81
N ARG A 262 16.16 -13.76 -5.41
CA ARG A 262 16.60 -14.28 -4.11
C ARG A 262 17.63 -15.42 -4.21
N LYS A 263 18.01 -15.81 -5.44
CA LYS A 263 18.87 -16.98 -5.70
C LYS A 263 20.25 -16.86 -5.03
N SER A 264 20.82 -15.66 -4.98
CA SER A 264 22.13 -15.42 -4.37
C SER A 264 22.11 -15.56 -2.85
N SER A 265 20.98 -15.23 -2.22
CA SER A 265 20.82 -15.27 -0.77
C SER A 265 20.20 -16.56 -0.25
N ALA A 266 19.57 -17.37 -1.10
CA ALA A 266 18.84 -18.58 -0.70
C ALA A 266 19.75 -19.82 -0.60
N GLY A 267 19.80 -20.42 0.59
CA GLY A 267 20.50 -21.69 0.81
C GLY A 267 19.72 -22.90 0.33
N ALA A 268 18.38 -22.85 0.41
CA ALA A 268 17.48 -23.93 0.04
C ALA A 268 16.19 -23.41 -0.64
N LEU A 269 15.53 -24.25 -1.44
CA LEU A 269 14.26 -23.98 -2.11
C LEU A 269 13.28 -25.14 -1.88
N LEU A 270 12.10 -24.85 -1.36
CA LEU A 270 10.99 -25.80 -1.21
C LEU A 270 9.82 -25.37 -2.09
N VAL A 271 9.27 -26.27 -2.90
CA VAL A 271 7.95 -26.08 -3.52
C VAL A 271 6.93 -26.90 -2.73
N TRP A 272 5.92 -26.25 -2.18
CA TRP A 272 4.85 -26.90 -1.43
C TRP A 272 3.59 -27.05 -2.26
N ALA A 273 3.01 -28.25 -2.23
CA ALA A 273 1.82 -28.59 -2.99
C ALA A 273 0.88 -29.51 -2.19
N ASP A 274 0.13 -28.95 -1.25
CA ASP A 274 -1.05 -29.61 -0.67
C ASP A 274 -2.23 -29.68 -1.68
N LEU A 275 -2.31 -30.79 -2.40
CA LEU A 275 -3.36 -31.05 -3.39
C LEU A 275 -4.73 -31.26 -2.76
N THR A 276 -4.81 -31.46 -1.44
CA THR A 276 -6.11 -31.52 -0.75
C THR A 276 -6.86 -30.19 -0.89
N LYS A 277 -6.16 -29.06 -1.08
CA LYS A 277 -6.73 -27.71 -1.15
C LYS A 277 -7.49 -27.41 -2.45
N PHE A 278 -7.36 -28.25 -3.48
CA PHE A 278 -8.04 -28.04 -4.76
C PHE A 278 -9.52 -28.45 -4.77
N GLY A 279 -10.01 -29.11 -3.71
CA GLY A 279 -11.36 -29.66 -3.72
C GLY A 279 -11.46 -30.86 -4.65
N ARG A 280 -11.75 -30.60 -5.93
CA ARG A 280 -11.69 -31.59 -7.00
C ARG A 280 -10.42 -31.34 -7.82
N LEU A 281 -9.42 -32.18 -7.62
CA LEU A 281 -8.16 -32.10 -8.38
C LEU A 281 -8.39 -32.56 -9.84
N GLY A 282 -8.43 -31.62 -10.78
CA GLY A 282 -8.45 -31.94 -12.21
C GLY A 282 -7.06 -32.21 -12.78
N THR A 283 -6.98 -32.86 -13.95
CA THR A 283 -5.71 -33.05 -14.68
C THR A 283 -5.03 -31.72 -15.01
N SER A 284 -5.79 -30.67 -15.33
CA SER A 284 -5.28 -29.32 -15.55
C SER A 284 -4.58 -28.74 -14.32
N ASP A 285 -5.17 -28.96 -13.15
CA ASP A 285 -4.66 -28.42 -11.88
C ASP A 285 -3.39 -29.15 -11.50
N LEU A 286 -3.39 -30.48 -11.64
CA LEU A 286 -2.20 -31.30 -11.43
C LEU A 286 -1.06 -30.90 -12.39
N ASN A 287 -1.36 -30.77 -13.68
CA ASN A 287 -0.37 -30.33 -14.67
C ASN A 287 0.21 -28.95 -14.30
N TYR A 288 -0.63 -28.02 -13.87
CA TYR A 288 -0.23 -26.69 -13.43
C TYR A 288 0.74 -26.75 -12.25
N VAL A 289 0.37 -27.44 -11.16
CA VAL A 289 1.22 -27.53 -9.96
C VAL A 289 2.55 -28.24 -10.28
N VAL A 290 2.50 -29.32 -11.07
CA VAL A 290 3.69 -30.03 -11.54
C VAL A 290 4.56 -29.15 -12.44
N SER A 291 3.96 -28.30 -13.29
CA SER A 291 4.69 -27.31 -14.10
C SER A 291 5.43 -26.31 -13.26
N ILE A 292 4.77 -25.74 -12.24
CA ILE A 292 5.39 -24.82 -11.28
C ILE A 292 6.55 -25.49 -10.57
N ALA A 293 6.34 -26.69 -10.02
CA ALA A 293 7.37 -27.43 -9.31
C ALA A 293 8.58 -27.72 -10.21
N HIS A 294 8.37 -28.33 -11.38
CA HIS A 294 9.45 -28.62 -12.32
C HIS A 294 10.23 -27.35 -12.68
N LYS A 295 9.52 -26.25 -12.97
CA LYS A 295 10.15 -24.99 -13.32
C LYS A 295 10.99 -24.43 -12.18
N ALA A 296 10.47 -24.42 -10.95
CA ALA A 296 11.19 -23.95 -9.78
C ALA A 296 12.43 -24.82 -9.48
N LEU A 297 12.28 -26.15 -9.49
CA LEU A 297 13.37 -27.10 -9.27
C LEU A 297 14.49 -26.93 -10.29
N SER A 298 14.16 -26.70 -11.57
CA SER A 298 15.15 -26.48 -12.64
C SER A 298 16.04 -25.25 -12.43
N LYS A 299 15.65 -24.29 -11.58
CA LYS A 299 16.46 -23.09 -11.28
C LYS A 299 17.54 -23.34 -10.24
N MET A 300 17.34 -24.32 -9.36
CA MET A 300 18.24 -24.63 -8.23
C MET A 300 18.32 -26.15 -7.97
N PRO A 301 18.67 -26.98 -8.98
CA PRO A 301 18.52 -28.44 -8.91
C PRO A 301 19.20 -29.11 -7.70
N ALA A 302 20.39 -28.64 -7.31
CA ALA A 302 21.13 -29.16 -6.15
C ALA A 302 20.69 -28.57 -4.80
N LYS A 303 19.75 -27.63 -4.79
CA LYS A 303 19.32 -26.92 -3.57
C LYS A 303 17.80 -26.89 -3.42
N SER A 304 17.08 -27.70 -4.19
CA SER A 304 15.64 -27.61 -4.30
C SER A 304 14.95 -28.95 -4.11
N ILE A 305 13.81 -28.93 -3.45
CA ILE A 305 12.91 -30.07 -3.31
C ILE A 305 11.46 -29.59 -3.43
N ALA A 306 10.57 -30.44 -3.93
CA ALA A 306 9.14 -30.20 -3.90
C ALA A 306 8.47 -31.24 -2.97
N PHE A 307 7.48 -30.80 -2.20
CA PHE A 307 6.69 -31.67 -1.35
C PHE A 307 5.23 -31.59 -1.75
N PHE A 308 4.70 -32.70 -2.26
CA PHE A 308 3.31 -32.85 -2.65
C PHE A 308 2.57 -33.64 -1.59
N ILE A 309 1.37 -33.22 -1.22
CA ILE A 309 0.45 -33.98 -0.37
C ILE A 309 -0.80 -34.24 -1.18
N ALA A 310 -1.27 -35.49 -1.22
CA ALA A 310 -2.54 -35.82 -1.86
C ALA A 310 -3.44 -36.62 -0.92
N PRO A 311 -4.77 -36.43 -1.00
CA PRO A 311 -5.69 -37.22 -0.22
C PRO A 311 -5.66 -38.67 -0.72
N HIS A 312 -5.30 -39.62 0.14
CA HIS A 312 -5.43 -41.04 -0.17
C HIS A 312 -6.83 -41.53 0.19
N LEU A 313 -7.79 -41.26 -0.69
CA LEU A 313 -9.14 -41.81 -0.56
C LEU A 313 -9.30 -43.04 -1.44
N VAL A 314 -9.38 -44.19 -0.77
CA VAL A 314 -9.94 -45.41 -1.32
C VAL A 314 -11.44 -45.16 -1.49
N SER A 315 -11.86 -44.71 -2.66
CA SER A 315 -13.28 -44.54 -2.95
C SER A 315 -13.88 -45.90 -3.28
N GLU A 316 -14.78 -46.41 -2.44
CA GLU A 316 -15.50 -47.68 -2.64
C GLU A 316 -16.25 -47.75 -3.98
N LYS A 317 -16.62 -46.60 -4.55
CA LYS A 317 -17.33 -46.50 -5.84
C LYS A 317 -16.42 -46.52 -7.08
N VAL A 318 -15.10 -46.64 -6.93
CA VAL A 318 -14.17 -46.73 -8.06
C VAL A 318 -13.75 -48.20 -8.20
N SER A 319 -14.19 -48.85 -9.28
CA SER A 319 -13.75 -50.22 -9.61
C SER A 319 -12.22 -50.23 -9.73
N GLY A 320 -11.55 -50.92 -8.81
CA GLY A 320 -10.08 -50.97 -8.70
C GLY A 320 -9.46 -50.25 -7.50
N GLY A 321 -10.27 -49.66 -6.61
CA GLY A 321 -9.84 -49.28 -5.24
C GLY A 321 -8.93 -48.05 -5.11
N GLN A 322 -8.49 -47.42 -6.20
CA GLN A 322 -7.77 -46.14 -6.17
C GLN A 322 -8.43 -45.17 -7.14
N ARG A 323 -8.63 -43.91 -6.74
CA ARG A 323 -8.91 -42.83 -7.70
C ARG A 323 -7.73 -42.78 -8.68
N GLY A 324 -8.00 -42.96 -9.98
CA GLY A 324 -6.96 -42.97 -11.02
C GLY A 324 -6.12 -41.69 -11.10
N GLU A 325 -6.57 -40.60 -10.48
CA GLU A 325 -5.85 -39.32 -10.34
C GLU A 325 -4.54 -39.46 -9.56
N ILE A 326 -4.45 -40.34 -8.56
CA ILE A 326 -3.23 -40.50 -7.74
C ILE A 326 -2.16 -41.29 -8.47
N ARG A 327 -2.50 -42.41 -9.16
CA ARG A 327 -1.51 -43.14 -9.97
C ARG A 327 -0.87 -42.26 -11.04
N ARG A 328 -1.65 -41.31 -11.57
CA ARG A 328 -1.17 -40.36 -12.58
C ARG A 328 -0.15 -39.36 -12.04
N ILE A 329 0.01 -39.17 -10.73
CA ILE A 329 0.96 -38.16 -10.23
C ILE A 329 2.42 -38.59 -10.46
N GLU A 330 2.73 -39.86 -10.23
CA GLU A 330 4.05 -40.43 -10.44
C GLU A 330 4.41 -40.42 -11.93
N ASP A 331 3.48 -40.81 -12.81
CA ASP A 331 3.64 -40.69 -14.28
C ASP A 331 3.97 -39.24 -14.71
N LYS A 332 3.40 -38.24 -14.02
CA LYS A 332 3.64 -36.81 -14.28
C LYS A 332 5.01 -36.35 -13.78
N PHE A 333 5.51 -36.94 -12.70
CA PHE A 333 6.87 -36.70 -12.23
C PHE A 333 7.89 -37.35 -13.17
N ASP A 334 7.67 -38.61 -13.54
CA ASP A 334 8.54 -39.39 -14.42
C ASP A 334 8.64 -38.78 -15.83
N SER A 335 7.51 -38.34 -16.39
CA SER A 335 7.49 -37.64 -17.70
C SER A 335 8.24 -36.30 -17.70
N ARG A 336 8.67 -35.80 -16.54
CA ARG A 336 9.49 -34.59 -16.39
C ARG A 336 10.85 -34.85 -15.74
N SER A 337 11.31 -36.11 -15.70
CA SER A 337 12.58 -36.51 -15.10
C SER A 337 12.73 -36.02 -13.66
N MET A 338 11.65 -36.09 -12.88
CA MET A 338 11.65 -35.76 -11.46
C MET A 338 11.63 -37.05 -10.63
N LEU A 339 12.71 -37.29 -9.89
CA LEU A 339 12.77 -38.36 -8.89
C LEU A 339 11.74 -38.09 -7.81
N ASN A 340 10.95 -39.10 -7.47
CA ASN A 340 9.92 -38.99 -6.45
C ASN A 340 10.12 -40.05 -5.35
N TYR A 341 9.89 -39.64 -4.11
CA TYR A 341 9.96 -40.49 -2.93
C TYR A 341 8.62 -40.44 -2.20
N LEU A 342 7.90 -41.56 -2.25
CA LEU A 342 6.62 -41.71 -1.55
C LEU A 342 6.82 -41.69 -0.04
N ILE A 343 6.05 -40.87 0.65
CA ILE A 343 6.05 -40.68 2.10
C ILE A 343 4.65 -40.98 2.61
N SER A 344 4.56 -41.87 3.60
CA SER A 344 3.29 -42.17 4.29
C SER A 344 3.15 -41.24 5.48
N ILE A 345 2.13 -40.39 5.46
CA ILE A 345 1.80 -39.48 6.55
C ILE A 345 0.64 -40.10 7.33
N ARG A 346 0.88 -40.44 8.60
CA ARG A 346 -0.15 -41.00 9.48
C ARG A 346 -0.39 -40.06 10.63
N MET A 347 -1.66 -39.69 10.79
CA MET A 347 -2.11 -39.01 12.00
C MET A 347 -2.24 -40.03 13.13
N GLU A 348 -1.97 -39.60 14.36
CA GLU A 348 -2.23 -40.44 15.54
C GLU A 348 -3.69 -40.90 15.60
N CYS A 349 -3.93 -42.08 16.17
CA CYS A 349 -5.29 -42.58 16.35
C CYS A 349 -6.02 -41.69 17.36
N PRO A 350 -7.21 -41.15 17.04
CA PRO A 350 -7.92 -40.27 17.97
C PRO A 350 -8.22 -40.99 19.30
N PRO A 351 -8.24 -40.27 20.44
CA PRO A 351 -8.50 -40.87 21.76
C PRO A 351 -9.85 -41.61 21.85
N ALA A 352 -10.80 -41.27 20.98
CA ALA A 352 -12.11 -41.90 20.90
C ALA A 352 -12.12 -43.12 19.96
N THR A 353 -12.51 -44.28 20.50
CA THR A 353 -12.52 -45.62 19.89
C THR A 353 -13.33 -45.82 18.60
N LYS A 354 -13.84 -44.75 17.97
CA LYS A 354 -14.67 -44.79 16.75
C LYS A 354 -14.10 -44.04 15.56
N ARG A 355 -12.89 -43.45 15.63
CA ARG A 355 -12.30 -42.73 14.51
C ARG A 355 -11.07 -43.46 13.98
N VAL A 356 -10.99 -43.58 12.65
CA VAL A 356 -9.88 -44.22 11.94
C VAL A 356 -8.76 -43.19 11.78
N SER A 357 -7.50 -43.61 11.97
CA SER A 357 -6.33 -42.76 11.70
C SER A 357 -6.36 -42.27 10.24
N LEU A 358 -6.23 -40.96 10.04
CA LEU A 358 -6.11 -40.41 8.70
C LEU A 358 -4.75 -40.79 8.10
N HIS A 359 -4.79 -41.38 6.91
CA HIS A 359 -3.60 -41.73 6.15
C HIS A 359 -3.54 -40.86 4.89
N MET A 360 -2.49 -40.03 4.79
CA MET A 360 -2.22 -39.22 3.62
C MET A 360 -0.95 -39.72 2.93
N LEU A 361 -0.88 -39.55 1.61
CA LEU A 361 0.34 -39.77 0.87
C LEU A 361 1.00 -38.43 0.59
N GLY A 362 2.29 -38.36 0.87
CA GLY A 362 3.17 -37.29 0.46
C GLY A 362 4.17 -37.79 -0.57
N TRP A 363 4.70 -36.90 -1.40
CA TRP A 363 5.84 -37.17 -2.29
C TRP A 363 6.87 -36.08 -2.09
N ALA A 364 8.09 -36.48 -1.75
CA ALA A 364 9.26 -35.61 -1.85
C ALA A 364 9.85 -35.79 -3.25
N VAL A 365 9.95 -34.70 -4.00
CA VAL A 365 10.26 -34.70 -5.44
C VAL A 365 11.48 -33.83 -5.70
N MET A 366 12.45 -34.36 -6.44
CA MET A 366 13.67 -33.66 -6.85
C MET A 366 13.90 -33.84 -8.34
N LEU A 367 14.61 -32.91 -8.97
CA LEU A 367 15.03 -33.11 -10.37
C LEU A 367 16.14 -34.16 -10.40
N GLU A 368 16.10 -35.08 -11.36
CA GLU A 368 17.14 -36.11 -11.50
C GLU A 368 18.53 -35.48 -11.70
N THR A 369 18.58 -34.41 -12.51
CA THR A 369 19.78 -33.58 -12.62
C THR A 369 20.03 -32.84 -11.30
N GLY A 370 21.17 -33.12 -10.66
CA GLY A 370 21.58 -32.51 -9.38
C GLY A 370 21.04 -33.22 -8.13
N ALA A 371 20.34 -34.35 -8.27
CA ALA A 371 19.85 -35.12 -7.12
C ALA A 371 20.98 -35.68 -6.23
N GLU A 372 22.10 -36.06 -6.83
CA GLU A 372 23.23 -36.66 -6.09
C GLU A 372 23.85 -35.67 -5.09
N ASP A 373 23.99 -34.41 -5.50
CA ASP A 373 24.56 -33.33 -4.70
C ASP A 373 23.48 -32.48 -4.00
N ASN A 374 22.23 -32.95 -3.98
CA ASN A 374 21.12 -32.15 -3.46
C ASN A 374 21.23 -31.99 -1.94
N VAL A 375 21.15 -30.76 -1.43
CA VAL A 375 21.24 -30.45 0.02
C VAL A 375 20.20 -31.21 0.86
N PHE A 376 19.04 -31.55 0.29
CA PHE A 376 17.99 -32.28 0.98
C PHE A 376 18.19 -33.79 0.99
N ARG A 377 19.19 -34.34 0.27
CA ARG A 377 19.44 -35.80 0.18
C ARG A 377 19.59 -36.46 1.56
N ASN A 378 20.15 -35.72 2.52
CA ASN A 378 20.36 -36.16 3.90
C ASN A 378 19.32 -35.59 4.89
N SER A 379 18.23 -35.01 4.39
CA SER A 379 17.12 -34.56 5.24
C SER A 379 16.52 -35.75 6.00
N GLN A 380 16.05 -35.49 7.21
CA GLN A 380 15.43 -36.53 8.04
C GLN A 380 14.25 -37.18 7.30
N LEU A 381 13.46 -36.38 6.58
CA LEU A 381 12.32 -36.84 5.80
C LEU A 381 12.71 -37.92 4.75
N LEU A 382 13.83 -37.76 4.06
CA LEU A 382 14.29 -38.72 3.06
C LEU A 382 15.03 -39.92 3.66
N LEU A 383 15.68 -39.76 4.82
CA LEU A 383 16.37 -40.86 5.49
C LEU A 383 15.39 -41.86 6.12
N ASP A 384 14.30 -41.35 6.70
CA ASP A 384 13.28 -42.16 7.40
C ASP A 384 12.46 -43.04 6.45
N ARG A 385 12.51 -42.78 5.13
CA ARG A 385 11.85 -43.59 4.10
C ARG A 385 12.26 -45.07 4.13
N SER A 386 13.49 -45.35 4.58
CA SER A 386 14.09 -46.69 4.52
C SER A 386 13.42 -47.68 5.48
N THR A 387 12.78 -47.16 6.51
CA THR A 387 11.95 -47.92 7.41
C THR A 387 10.49 -47.63 7.07
N ARG A 388 9.63 -48.65 6.96
CA ARG A 388 8.16 -48.48 6.95
C ARG A 388 7.62 -47.89 8.27
N GLN A 389 8.44 -47.14 9.00
CA GLN A 389 8.04 -46.41 10.18
C GLN A 389 7.18 -45.25 9.71
N ALA A 390 5.90 -45.34 10.09
CA ALA A 390 5.03 -44.19 10.05
C ALA A 390 5.71 -43.07 10.84
N VAL A 391 5.81 -41.88 10.26
CA VAL A 391 6.24 -40.71 11.03
C VAL A 391 5.03 -40.33 11.90
N PRO A 392 5.10 -40.45 13.24
CA PRO A 392 3.95 -40.20 14.12
C PRO A 392 3.69 -38.70 14.17
N TRP A 393 2.60 -38.24 13.55
CA TRP A 393 2.36 -36.81 13.37
C TRP A 393 1.12 -36.30 14.10
N ALA A 394 1.39 -35.26 14.91
CA ALA A 394 0.48 -34.35 15.61
C ALA A 394 -0.46 -34.97 16.66
N SER A 395 -0.41 -34.41 17.88
CA SER A 395 -1.49 -34.57 18.85
C SER A 395 -2.76 -33.91 18.30
N GLU A 396 -3.94 -34.53 18.42
CA GLU A 396 -5.22 -33.90 18.10
C GLU A 396 -5.43 -32.68 19.02
N SER A 397 -4.94 -31.49 18.64
CA SER A 397 -5.21 -30.26 19.37
C SER A 397 -6.65 -29.85 19.09
N THR A 398 -7.57 -30.38 19.91
CA THR A 398 -8.91 -29.88 20.23
C THR A 398 -9.64 -29.13 19.12
N TYR A 399 -10.35 -29.86 18.24
CA TYR A 399 -11.45 -29.28 17.48
C TYR A 399 -12.69 -30.17 17.52
N ILE A 400 -13.78 -29.60 18.03
CA ILE A 400 -15.13 -30.16 17.96
C ILE A 400 -15.65 -29.78 16.57
N VAL A 401 -15.86 -30.77 15.71
CA VAL A 401 -16.67 -30.59 14.49
C VAL A 401 -18.02 -30.06 14.97
N PRO A 402 -18.45 -28.83 14.60
CA PRO A 402 -19.81 -28.42 14.86
C PRO A 402 -20.68 -29.48 14.19
N ALA A 403 -21.46 -30.20 14.99
CA ALA A 403 -22.42 -31.13 14.43
C ALA A 403 -23.33 -30.29 13.53
N SER A 404 -23.16 -30.38 12.21
CA SER A 404 -24.22 -29.97 11.32
C SER A 404 -25.41 -30.82 11.75
N GLU A 405 -26.53 -30.17 12.08
CA GLU A 405 -27.77 -30.89 12.31
C GLU A 405 -27.96 -31.88 11.16
N LYS A 406 -28.51 -33.06 11.46
CA LYS A 406 -28.62 -34.17 10.51
C LYS A 406 -29.35 -33.79 9.20
N ASP A 407 -30.00 -32.63 9.20
CA ASP A 407 -30.77 -32.01 8.12
C ASP A 407 -30.31 -30.58 7.77
N ALA A 408 -29.14 -30.12 8.23
CA ALA A 408 -28.59 -28.83 7.84
C ALA A 408 -28.23 -28.88 6.34
N LEU A 409 -29.03 -28.19 5.52
CA LEU A 409 -28.80 -28.07 4.09
C LEU A 409 -27.36 -27.56 3.88
N PRO A 410 -26.58 -28.18 2.97
CA PRO A 410 -25.25 -27.69 2.66
C PRO A 410 -25.40 -26.22 2.26
N HIS A 411 -24.70 -25.32 2.95
CA HIS A 411 -24.56 -23.93 2.53
C HIS A 411 -23.72 -23.89 1.24
N ALA A 412 -24.34 -24.34 0.15
CA ALA A 412 -23.94 -24.18 -1.22
C ALA A 412 -25.22 -23.77 -1.96
N SER A 413 -25.61 -22.50 -1.81
CA SER A 413 -26.40 -21.88 -2.84
C SER A 413 -25.54 -21.90 -4.11
N GLU A 414 -25.94 -22.80 -5.01
CA GLU A 414 -25.53 -22.94 -6.42
C GLU A 414 -24.22 -23.70 -6.71
N GLY A 415 -24.37 -25.02 -6.83
CA GLY A 415 -24.05 -25.68 -8.10
C GLY A 415 -22.88 -26.65 -8.12
N HIS A 416 -21.77 -26.37 -7.42
CA HIS A 416 -20.59 -27.24 -7.48
C HIS A 416 -19.75 -27.17 -6.21
N ARG A 417 -20.05 -28.01 -5.21
CA ARG A 417 -19.09 -28.50 -4.18
C ARG A 417 -19.76 -29.54 -3.28
N SER A 418 -19.06 -30.63 -3.02
CA SER A 418 -18.55 -30.88 -1.67
C SER A 418 -17.37 -31.86 -1.75
N LEU A 419 -16.25 -31.47 -1.16
CA LEU A 419 -15.33 -32.43 -0.56
C LEU A 419 -16.16 -33.26 0.44
N SER A 420 -15.87 -34.54 0.66
CA SER A 420 -16.55 -35.25 1.77
C SER A 420 -16.25 -34.52 3.08
N GLU A 421 -17.15 -34.61 4.08
CA GLU A 421 -16.90 -34.04 5.41
C GLU A 421 -15.54 -34.47 5.99
N VAL A 422 -15.09 -35.67 5.64
CA VAL A 422 -13.77 -36.20 6.00
C VAL A 422 -12.63 -35.45 5.31
N GLN A 423 -12.81 -34.99 4.08
CA GLN A 423 -11.82 -34.18 3.36
C GLN A 423 -11.78 -32.74 3.87
N GLU A 424 -12.93 -32.13 4.17
CA GLU A 424 -12.98 -30.83 4.84
C GLU A 424 -12.38 -30.93 6.25
N SER A 425 -12.67 -32.03 6.96
CA SER A 425 -12.03 -32.34 8.24
C SER A 425 -10.53 -32.52 8.07
N ALA A 426 -10.03 -33.28 7.10
CA ALA A 426 -8.60 -33.47 6.88
C ALA A 426 -7.83 -32.17 6.59
N GLN A 427 -8.47 -31.23 5.88
CA GLN A 427 -7.92 -29.88 5.65
C GLN A 427 -7.82 -29.06 6.94
N LEU A 428 -8.72 -29.29 7.90
CA LEU A 428 -8.76 -28.62 9.21
C LEU A 428 -7.93 -29.33 10.29
N LEU A 429 -7.82 -30.66 10.22
CA LEU A 429 -7.33 -31.53 11.29
C LEU A 429 -5.82 -31.43 11.53
N THR A 430 -5.04 -30.99 10.55
CA THR A 430 -3.57 -30.97 10.66
C THR A 430 -2.99 -29.64 11.12
N GLY A 431 -3.79 -28.55 11.07
CA GLY A 431 -3.37 -27.23 11.54
C GLY A 431 -1.99 -26.81 11.02
N THR A 432 -1.23 -26.13 11.89
CA THR A 432 0.17 -25.75 11.63
C THR A 432 1.16 -26.90 11.87
N ASP A 433 0.73 -28.00 12.50
CA ASP A 433 1.62 -29.08 12.92
C ASP A 433 2.15 -29.89 11.75
N LEU A 434 1.31 -30.20 10.75
CA LEU A 434 1.75 -30.87 9.52
C LEU A 434 2.84 -30.07 8.79
N PRO A 435 2.61 -28.80 8.38
CA PRO A 435 3.67 -28.04 7.74
C PRO A 435 4.88 -27.88 8.67
N ASN A 436 4.70 -27.64 9.97
CA ASN A 436 5.82 -27.52 10.90
C ASN A 436 6.68 -28.79 10.95
N THR A 437 6.07 -29.96 10.96
CA THR A 437 6.78 -31.23 11.03
C THR A 437 7.46 -31.58 9.70
N VAL A 438 6.84 -31.29 8.55
CA VAL A 438 7.51 -31.42 7.23
C VAL A 438 8.75 -30.52 7.21
N LEU A 439 8.57 -29.24 7.55
CA LEU A 439 9.62 -28.23 7.49
C LEU A 439 10.76 -28.58 8.45
N ALA A 440 10.45 -29.03 9.67
CA ALA A 440 11.44 -29.53 10.63
C ALA A 440 12.24 -30.71 10.07
N SER A 441 11.56 -31.65 9.42
CA SER A 441 12.20 -32.85 8.86
C SER A 441 13.05 -32.55 7.62
N LEU A 442 12.67 -31.52 6.84
CA LEU A 442 13.41 -31.09 5.65
C LEU A 442 14.59 -30.17 5.99
N PHE A 443 14.35 -29.17 6.84
CA PHE A 443 15.27 -28.07 7.10
C PHE A 443 16.12 -28.28 8.35
N GLY A 444 15.69 -29.09 9.31
CA GLY A 444 16.33 -29.19 10.63
C GLY A 444 17.78 -29.67 10.64
N LYS A 445 18.25 -30.31 9.56
CA LYS A 445 19.67 -30.72 9.39
C LYS A 445 20.43 -29.88 8.36
N LEU A 446 19.80 -28.89 7.74
CA LEU A 446 20.48 -28.04 6.77
C LEU A 446 21.33 -27.01 7.50
N THR A 447 22.54 -26.77 6.98
CA THR A 447 23.46 -25.73 7.48
C THR A 447 23.15 -24.34 6.91
N THR A 448 22.04 -24.19 6.19
CA THR A 448 21.67 -22.98 5.48
C THR A 448 20.93 -22.00 6.38
N SER A 449 21.33 -20.73 6.36
CA SER A 449 20.67 -19.66 7.13
C SER A 449 19.42 -19.09 6.44
N SER A 450 19.05 -19.59 5.24
CA SER A 450 17.93 -19.06 4.47
C SER A 450 17.28 -20.12 3.57
N ALA A 451 15.96 -20.01 3.44
CA ALA A 451 15.16 -20.85 2.56
C ALA A 451 14.12 -20.02 1.78
N LEU A 452 13.80 -20.49 0.58
CA LEU A 452 12.68 -20.02 -0.22
C LEU A 452 11.58 -21.07 -0.19
N VAL A 453 10.34 -20.66 0.01
CA VAL A 453 9.18 -21.56 -0.09
C VAL A 453 8.20 -21.05 -1.12
N ILE A 454 7.79 -21.91 -2.04
CA ILE A 454 6.81 -21.59 -3.08
C ILE A 454 5.58 -22.44 -2.83
N ASN A 455 4.51 -21.82 -2.34
CA ASN A 455 3.22 -22.48 -2.17
C ASN A 455 2.48 -22.46 -3.51
N ALA A 456 2.36 -23.63 -4.14
CA ALA A 456 1.69 -23.81 -5.43
C ALA A 456 0.20 -24.21 -5.28
N THR A 457 -0.34 -24.13 -4.07
CA THR A 457 -1.74 -24.45 -3.78
C THR A 457 -2.62 -23.19 -3.76
N PRO A 458 -3.92 -23.32 -4.06
CA PRO A 458 -4.82 -22.16 -4.12
C PRO A 458 -4.97 -21.45 -2.78
N TYR A 459 -4.90 -22.17 -1.66
CA TYR A 459 -4.78 -21.63 -0.31
C TYR A 459 -4.06 -22.60 0.63
N ASP A 460 -3.11 -22.10 1.41
CA ASP A 460 -2.60 -22.84 2.56
C ASP A 460 -2.18 -21.89 3.69
N GLY A 461 -3.18 -21.27 4.33
CA GLY A 461 -2.91 -20.35 5.43
C GLY A 461 -2.22 -21.00 6.63
N CYS A 462 -2.32 -22.33 6.79
CA CYS A 462 -1.61 -23.05 7.85
C CYS A 462 -0.12 -23.12 7.53
N LEU A 463 0.26 -23.52 6.31
CA LEU A 463 1.65 -23.45 5.86
C LEU A 463 2.20 -22.04 6.04
N GLU A 464 1.51 -21.04 5.51
CA GLU A 464 2.01 -19.65 5.51
C GLU A 464 2.18 -19.09 6.93
N SER A 465 1.26 -19.41 7.85
CA SER A 465 1.41 -19.07 9.27
C SER A 465 2.64 -19.74 9.86
N THR A 466 2.85 -21.04 9.58
CA THR A 466 4.06 -21.74 10.02
C THR A 466 5.33 -21.12 9.43
N LEU A 467 5.34 -20.73 8.15
CA LEU A 467 6.49 -20.09 7.52
C LEU A 467 6.83 -18.73 8.15
N LEU A 468 5.83 -17.95 8.55
CA LEU A 468 6.03 -16.70 9.29
C LEU A 468 6.62 -16.96 10.67
N THR A 469 6.08 -17.92 11.42
CA THR A 469 6.65 -18.32 12.72
C THR A 469 8.10 -18.76 12.55
N TRP A 470 8.39 -19.55 11.51
CA TRP A 470 9.76 -19.97 11.20
C TRP A 470 10.67 -18.78 10.87
N HIS A 471 10.19 -17.82 10.08
CA HIS A 471 10.94 -16.61 9.76
C HIS A 471 11.27 -15.76 11.01
N GLN A 472 10.35 -15.70 11.98
CA GLN A 472 10.48 -14.88 13.17
C GLN A 472 11.31 -15.53 14.28
N PHE A 473 11.13 -16.83 14.50
CA PHE A 473 11.62 -17.52 15.71
C PHE A 473 12.76 -18.51 15.46
N ASN A 474 12.98 -18.94 14.21
CA ASN A 474 14.10 -19.83 13.89
C ASN A 474 15.28 -19.04 13.32
N GLU A 475 16.49 -19.58 13.44
CA GLU A 475 17.71 -18.96 12.89
C GLU A 475 17.71 -18.88 11.35
N MET A 476 16.81 -19.61 10.70
CA MET A 476 16.70 -19.66 9.25
C MET A 476 15.67 -18.65 8.74
N LYS A 477 16.13 -17.70 7.93
CA LYS A 477 15.27 -16.73 7.25
C LYS A 477 14.46 -17.40 6.15
N VAL A 478 13.14 -17.35 6.24
CA VAL A 478 12.24 -17.97 5.25
C VAL A 478 11.50 -16.90 4.45
N ASP A 479 11.81 -16.76 3.17
CA ASP A 479 10.99 -15.93 2.26
C ASP A 479 10.05 -16.85 1.47
N PHE A 480 8.79 -16.48 1.31
CA PHE A 480 7.83 -17.30 0.58
C PHE A 480 7.00 -16.54 -0.45
N LEU A 481 6.58 -17.32 -1.45
CA LEU A 481 5.69 -16.92 -2.53
C LEU A 481 4.49 -17.87 -2.56
N SER A 482 3.30 -17.33 -2.38
CA SER A 482 2.05 -18.06 -2.57
C SER A 482 1.40 -17.67 -3.89
N ILE A 483 1.10 -18.66 -4.73
CA ILE A 483 0.52 -18.45 -6.05
C ILE A 483 -0.77 -19.24 -6.24
N SER A 484 -1.74 -18.59 -6.89
CA SER A 484 -3.06 -19.20 -7.12
C SER A 484 -3.68 -18.69 -8.41
N ARG A 485 -4.42 -19.55 -9.12
CA ARG A 485 -5.28 -19.11 -10.23
C ARG A 485 -6.59 -18.47 -9.74
N ASN A 486 -6.89 -18.59 -8.44
CA ASN A 486 -8.09 -18.03 -7.82
C ASN A 486 -7.74 -16.79 -7.00
N VAL A 487 -8.08 -15.61 -7.53
CA VAL A 487 -7.83 -14.31 -6.90
C VAL A 487 -8.51 -14.20 -5.54
N THR A 488 -9.78 -14.57 -5.44
CA THR A 488 -10.57 -14.45 -4.20
C THR A 488 -10.00 -15.29 -3.07
N THR A 489 -9.60 -16.52 -3.38
CA THR A 489 -8.98 -17.41 -2.40
C THR A 489 -7.65 -16.84 -1.90
N LEU A 490 -6.83 -16.30 -2.81
CA LEU A 490 -5.54 -15.73 -2.46
C LEU A 490 -5.68 -14.46 -1.62
N GLU A 491 -6.59 -13.54 -1.99
CA GLU A 491 -6.87 -12.34 -1.20
C GLU A 491 -7.33 -12.67 0.23
N TYR A 492 -8.12 -13.73 0.40
CA TYR A 492 -8.54 -14.18 1.73
C TYR A 492 -7.34 -14.59 2.58
N VAL A 493 -6.43 -15.38 1.99
CA VAL A 493 -5.22 -15.85 2.67
C VAL A 493 -4.28 -14.68 2.99
N GLU A 494 -4.05 -13.80 2.03
CA GLU A 494 -3.27 -12.57 2.18
C GLU A 494 -3.80 -11.73 3.36
N LYS A 495 -5.11 -11.51 3.43
CA LYS A 495 -5.77 -10.79 4.54
C LYS A 495 -5.58 -11.50 5.89
N LYS A 496 -5.65 -12.84 5.91
CA LYS A 496 -5.45 -13.63 7.14
C LYS A 496 -4.00 -13.50 7.64
N ILE A 497 -3.02 -13.57 6.74
CA ILE A 497 -1.61 -13.36 7.05
C ILE A 497 -1.33 -11.93 7.52
N ALA A 498 -1.85 -10.93 6.80
CA ALA A 498 -1.72 -9.54 7.21
C ALA A 498 -2.29 -9.30 8.61
N PHE A 499 -3.43 -9.92 8.93
CA PHE A 499 -4.03 -9.82 10.25
C PHE A 499 -3.20 -10.51 11.34
N SER A 500 -2.61 -11.68 11.07
CA SER A 500 -1.68 -12.34 12.00
C SER A 500 -0.47 -11.45 12.29
N LEU A 501 0.14 -10.88 11.23
CA LEU A 501 1.26 -9.95 11.39
C LEU A 501 0.88 -8.72 12.22
N LEU A 502 -0.30 -8.14 11.99
CA LEU A 502 -0.79 -7.02 12.82
C LEU A 502 -0.93 -7.41 14.29
N GLN A 503 -1.40 -8.63 14.60
CA GLN A 503 -1.50 -9.12 15.98
C GLN A 503 -0.11 -9.28 16.62
N ASP A 504 0.85 -9.84 15.90
CA ASP A 504 2.21 -10.08 16.40
C ASP A 504 3.01 -8.77 16.56
N PHE A 505 2.96 -7.87 15.56
CA PHE A 505 3.61 -6.56 15.63
C PHE A 505 3.03 -5.71 16.75
N TRP A 506 1.72 -5.78 16.98
CA TRP A 506 1.09 -5.08 18.09
C TRP A 506 1.63 -5.57 19.44
N PHE A 507 1.85 -6.87 19.59
CA PHE A 507 2.47 -7.43 20.79
C PHE A 507 3.88 -6.88 21.00
N LEU A 508 4.70 -6.82 19.95
CA LEU A 508 6.04 -6.25 20.01
C LEU A 508 6.04 -4.73 20.30
N PHE A 509 5.09 -3.98 19.74
CA PHE A 509 4.94 -2.54 19.96
C PHE A 509 4.50 -2.24 21.40
N CYS A 510 3.56 -3.03 21.93
CA CYS A 510 3.14 -2.94 23.33
C CYS A 510 4.28 -3.23 24.32
N LEU A 511 5.23 -4.09 23.95
CA LEU A 511 6.40 -4.39 24.79
C LEU A 511 7.49 -3.30 24.74
N THR A 512 7.53 -2.51 23.67
CA THR A 512 8.63 -1.55 23.41
C THR A 512 8.29 -0.10 23.75
N LYS A 513 7.03 0.23 24.08
CA LYS A 513 6.64 1.57 24.59
C LYS A 513 5.76 1.52 25.84
N ASN A 514 5.99 2.50 26.71
CA ASN A 514 5.29 2.79 27.97
C ASN A 514 3.77 2.51 27.93
N SER A 515 3.30 1.94 29.04
CA SER A 515 2.01 1.36 29.40
C SER A 515 0.71 2.11 29.05
N ASP A 516 0.76 3.30 28.48
CA ASP A 516 -0.44 4.13 28.23
C ASP A 516 -1.17 3.80 26.92
N PHE A 517 -0.59 2.91 26.08
CA PHE A 517 -1.11 2.57 24.74
C PHE A 517 -1.98 1.29 24.68
N ALA A 518 -2.07 0.50 25.75
CA ALA A 518 -2.67 -0.83 25.73
C ALA A 518 -4.22 -0.87 25.65
N VAL A 519 -4.91 0.27 25.63
CA VAL A 519 -6.36 0.34 25.89
C VAL A 519 -7.25 0.06 24.66
N LEU A 520 -6.74 0.19 23.42
CA LEU A 520 -7.64 0.30 22.25
C LEU A 520 -8.04 -1.02 21.57
N THR A 521 -7.30 -2.11 21.71
CA THR A 521 -7.67 -3.43 21.13
C THR A 521 -8.49 -4.31 22.07
N CYS A 522 -8.53 -3.98 23.37
CA CYS A 522 -9.40 -4.67 24.33
C CYS A 522 -10.90 -4.52 23.93
N VAL A 523 -11.26 -3.41 23.29
CA VAL A 523 -12.63 -3.15 22.80
C VAL A 523 -12.95 -3.98 21.55
N ALA A 524 -12.00 -4.18 20.63
CA ALA A 524 -12.24 -4.98 19.42
C ALA A 524 -12.39 -6.48 19.74
N ASN A 525 -11.56 -7.01 20.64
CA ASN A 525 -11.66 -8.40 21.09
C ASN A 525 -12.88 -8.65 22.00
N GLN A 526 -13.31 -7.69 22.83
CA GLN A 526 -14.57 -7.80 23.57
C GLN A 526 -15.80 -7.80 22.63
N THR A 527 -15.76 -7.07 21.51
CA THR A 527 -16.87 -7.04 20.56
C THR A 527 -16.98 -8.32 19.73
N LEU A 528 -15.86 -9.02 19.48
CA LEU A 528 -15.84 -10.33 18.84
C LEU A 528 -16.18 -11.47 19.81
N SER A 529 -15.72 -11.39 21.07
CA SER A 529 -16.08 -12.34 22.13
C SER A 529 -17.56 -12.28 22.50
N ASN A 530 -18.19 -11.10 22.47
CA ASN A 530 -19.62 -10.93 22.76
C ASN A 530 -20.55 -11.28 21.58
N LYS A 531 -20.00 -11.65 20.41
CA LYS A 531 -20.79 -12.16 19.28
C LYS A 531 -20.75 -13.69 19.14
N ASN A 532 -19.89 -14.36 19.91
CA ASN A 532 -19.74 -15.81 19.93
C ASN A 532 -20.20 -16.44 21.27
N ASN A 533 -20.79 -15.65 22.15
CA ASN A 533 -21.71 -16.07 23.23
C ASN A 533 -23.10 -15.54 22.87
#